data_AF-A0A1Q7K7H3-F1
#
_entry.id   AF-A0A1Q7K7H3-F1
#
_cell.length_a   1.000
_cell.length_b   1.000
_cell.length_c   1.000
_cell.angle_alpha   90.00
_cell.angle_beta   90.00
_cell.angle_gamma   90.00
#
_symmetry.space_group_name_H-M   'P 1'
#
loop_
_entity.id
_entity.type
_entity.pdbx_description
1 polymer ?
#
loop_
_entity_poly.entity_id
_entity_poly.type
_entity_poly.pdbx_seq_one_letter_code
_entity_poly.pdbx_strand_id
1 'polypeptide(L)'
;MPATRQLGPLATLGLWAVLTLTGALYSVWQGYGGRAFAATLTAFAFLFLVTLLFAARGVEDRLASRFGAGGYLLGTAVFLVYLIYALGTNTFAFTRTVAVAALVLLPLALAASAARKPPGTWQDFATILAVWLAVKPLPNPWGWSLSHWLWPYPGGRLSYIFTVLLCVNIALACFLLLRRVNGVGYSIGWGHHWSFFIAASFIVFACIAIPLGQAIHFIQFDPQWSQLKSLPFVSLGILFFTAWPEEFLFRGLLQNMLSRASNSDLA
;
A
#
# COMPACT_ATOMS: atom_id res chain seq x y z
N MET A 1 5.98 15.45 -14.04
CA MET A 1 4.80 16.33 -13.89
C MET A 1 5.25 17.70 -13.38
N PRO A 2 4.61 18.81 -13.77
CA PRO A 2 4.98 20.12 -13.26
C PRO A 2 4.74 20.22 -11.75
N ALA A 3 5.70 20.89 -11.10
CA ALA A 3 5.77 21.20 -9.69
C ALA A 3 4.47 21.60 -8.99
N THR A 4 3.64 22.34 -9.71
CA THR A 4 2.40 22.99 -9.25
C THR A 4 1.21 22.05 -9.19
N ARG A 5 1.34 20.84 -9.77
CA ARG A 5 0.25 19.86 -9.84
C ARG A 5 0.41 18.70 -8.86
N GLN A 6 1.47 18.65 -8.06
CA GLN A 6 1.69 17.58 -7.08
C GLN A 6 1.42 18.07 -5.65
N LEU A 7 0.90 17.19 -4.80
CA LEU A 7 0.70 17.51 -3.39
C LEU A 7 2.06 17.71 -2.69
N GLY A 8 2.19 18.87 -2.03
CA GLY A 8 3.33 19.15 -1.16
C GLY A 8 3.21 18.42 0.18
N PRO A 9 4.32 18.27 0.93
CA PRO A 9 4.35 17.49 2.17
C PRO A 9 3.36 18.00 3.23
N LEU A 10 3.15 19.31 3.35
CA LEU A 10 2.19 19.88 4.29
C LEU A 10 0.74 19.54 3.93
N ALA A 11 0.38 19.60 2.65
CA ALA A 11 -0.95 19.23 2.18
C ALA A 11 -1.22 17.74 2.42
N THR A 12 -0.21 16.89 2.17
CA THR A 12 -0.26 15.46 2.46
C THR A 12 -0.43 15.18 3.95
N LEU A 13 0.27 15.91 4.82
CA LEU A 13 0.09 15.79 6.27
C LEU A 13 -1.32 16.22 6.70
N GLY A 14 -1.86 17.28 6.12
CA GLY A 14 -3.24 17.71 6.34
C GLY A 14 -4.24 16.63 5.92
N LEU A 15 -4.07 16.06 4.72
CA LEU A 15 -4.91 14.97 4.22
C LEU A 15 -4.84 13.74 5.16
N TRP A 16 -3.64 13.33 5.55
CA TRP A 16 -3.43 12.25 6.49
C TRP A 16 -4.13 12.50 7.83
N ALA A 17 -3.96 13.70 8.39
CA ALA A 17 -4.55 14.06 9.67
C ALA A 17 -6.08 14.04 9.61
N VAL A 18 -6.68 14.61 8.56
CA VAL A 18 -8.13 14.62 8.36
C VAL A 18 -8.68 13.20 8.21
N LEU A 19 -8.07 12.35 7.37
CA LEU A 19 -8.53 10.99 7.15
C LEU A 19 -8.39 10.12 8.42
N THR A 20 -7.26 10.24 9.11
CA THR A 20 -6.99 9.46 10.33
C THR A 20 -7.89 9.91 11.47
N LEU A 21 -8.09 11.23 11.66
CA LEU A 21 -8.98 11.76 12.69
C LEU A 21 -10.43 11.40 12.42
N THR A 22 -10.89 11.52 11.17
CA THR A 22 -12.26 11.14 10.80
C THR A 22 -12.50 9.65 11.06
N GLY A 23 -11.56 8.78 10.65
CA GLY A 23 -11.61 7.35 10.92
C GLY A 23 -11.59 7.01 12.42
N ALA A 24 -10.76 7.71 13.20
CA ALA A 24 -10.68 7.55 14.65
C ALA A 24 -12.00 7.93 15.34
N LEU A 25 -12.54 9.12 15.03
CA LEU A 25 -13.81 9.60 15.59
C LEU A 25 -14.97 8.68 15.22
N TYR A 26 -15.03 8.23 13.96
CA TYR A 26 -16.04 7.29 13.51
C TYR A 26 -15.94 5.95 14.24
N SER A 27 -14.73 5.43 14.45
CA SER A 27 -14.53 4.17 15.19
C SER A 27 -14.92 4.29 16.66
N VAL A 28 -14.61 5.42 17.30
CA VAL A 28 -15.04 5.72 18.68
C VAL A 28 -16.57 5.82 18.74
N TRP A 29 -17.21 6.46 17.77
CA TRP A 29 -18.66 6.53 17.67
C TRP A 29 -19.32 5.15 17.50
N GLN A 30 -18.64 4.22 16.82
CA GLN A 30 -19.04 2.81 16.69
C GLN A 30 -18.73 1.96 17.94
N GLY A 31 -18.20 2.57 19.00
CA GLY A 31 -17.94 1.91 20.29
C GLY A 31 -16.55 1.27 20.42
N TYR A 32 -15.64 1.49 19.48
CA TYR A 32 -14.25 1.04 19.61
C TYR A 32 -13.47 1.96 20.58
N GLY A 33 -12.73 1.37 21.51
CA GLY A 33 -11.95 2.12 22.51
C GLY A 33 -10.92 1.27 23.25
N GLY A 34 -10.17 1.92 24.14
CA GLY A 34 -9.17 1.28 25.00
C GLY A 34 -7.81 1.05 24.34
N ARG A 35 -6.94 0.30 25.05
CA ARG A 35 -5.52 0.11 24.68
C ARG A 35 -5.35 -0.55 23.32
N ALA A 36 -6.12 -1.60 23.03
CA ALA A 36 -6.03 -2.35 21.78
C ALA A 36 -6.42 -1.49 20.57
N PHE A 37 -7.46 -0.67 20.72
CA PHE A 37 -7.86 0.30 19.70
C PHE A 37 -6.78 1.36 19.49
N ALA A 38 -6.25 1.97 20.55
CA ALA A 38 -5.20 2.98 20.45
C ALA A 38 -3.93 2.46 19.75
N ALA A 39 -3.50 1.24 20.07
CA ALA A 39 -2.36 0.59 19.41
C ALA A 39 -2.63 0.30 17.93
N THR A 40 -3.84 -0.17 17.60
CA THR A 40 -4.27 -0.43 16.22
C THR A 40 -4.32 0.86 15.41
N LEU A 41 -4.91 1.91 15.97
CA LEU A 41 -5.00 3.22 15.34
C LEU A 41 -3.62 3.83 15.13
N THR A 42 -2.71 3.69 16.09
CA THR A 42 -1.33 4.19 15.98
C THR A 42 -0.58 3.45 14.87
N ALA A 43 -0.70 2.13 14.80
CA ALA A 43 -0.07 1.35 13.74
C ALA A 43 -0.63 1.71 12.36
N PHE A 44 -1.95 1.83 12.24
CA PHE A 44 -2.60 2.28 11.02
C PHE A 44 -2.13 3.68 10.61
N ALA A 45 -2.20 4.63 11.54
CA ALA A 45 -1.86 6.03 11.31
C ALA A 45 -0.41 6.17 10.83
N PHE A 46 0.52 5.44 11.46
CA PHE A 46 1.92 5.44 11.05
C PHE A 46 2.12 4.85 9.65
N LEU A 47 1.62 3.64 9.40
CA LEU A 47 1.82 2.98 8.10
C LEU A 47 1.18 3.79 6.96
N PHE A 48 0.01 4.38 7.21
CA PHE A 48 -0.69 5.23 6.25
C PHE A 48 0.02 6.57 6.05
N LEU A 49 0.57 7.16 7.11
CA LEU A 49 1.38 8.38 7.03
C LEU A 49 2.56 8.19 6.08
N VAL A 50 3.32 7.11 6.25
CA VAL A 50 4.48 6.83 5.40
C VAL A 50 4.06 6.67 3.94
N THR A 51 3.03 5.87 3.67
CA THR A 51 2.46 5.69 2.31
C THR A 51 2.15 7.04 1.66
N LEU A 52 1.45 7.93 2.37
CA LEU A 52 1.09 9.25 1.85
C LEU A 52 2.31 10.17 1.70
N LEU A 53 3.20 10.21 2.70
CA LEU A 53 4.39 11.07 2.68
C LEU A 53 5.33 10.75 1.53
N PHE A 54 5.57 9.47 1.24
CA PHE A 54 6.42 9.07 0.12
C PHE A 54 5.79 9.42 -1.23
N ALA A 55 4.46 9.55 -1.28
CA ALA A 55 3.77 10.03 -2.47
C ALA A 55 3.72 11.57 -2.59
N ALA A 56 4.17 12.28 -1.56
CA ALA A 56 4.32 13.72 -1.59
C ALA A 56 5.60 14.12 -2.33
N ARG A 57 5.54 15.27 -3.00
CA ARG A 57 6.62 15.72 -3.88
C ARG A 57 7.95 15.89 -3.14
N GLY A 58 9.00 15.25 -3.67
CA GLY A 58 10.39 15.45 -3.25
C GLY A 58 10.73 14.92 -1.85
N VAL A 59 9.85 14.11 -1.25
CA VAL A 59 10.11 13.47 0.05
C VAL A 59 11.14 12.35 -0.10
N GLU A 60 11.06 11.56 -1.18
CA GLU A 60 12.03 10.50 -1.46
C GLU A 60 13.46 11.03 -1.56
N ASP A 61 13.68 12.10 -2.35
CA ASP A 61 15.01 12.70 -2.54
C ASP A 61 15.55 13.31 -1.24
N ARG A 62 14.68 13.95 -0.44
CA ARG A 62 15.06 14.53 0.85
C ARG A 62 15.39 13.47 1.89
N LEU A 63 14.64 12.37 1.95
CA LEU A 63 14.96 11.28 2.87
C LEU A 63 16.19 10.51 2.43
N ALA A 64 16.33 10.22 1.13
CA ALA A 64 17.47 9.49 0.59
C ALA A 64 18.78 10.29 0.70
N SER A 65 18.72 11.63 0.59
CA SER A 65 19.89 12.51 0.78
C SER A 65 20.28 12.70 2.24
N ARG A 66 19.31 12.74 3.16
CA ARG A 66 19.58 12.89 4.61
C ARG A 66 19.93 11.56 5.29
N PHE A 67 19.38 10.46 4.82
CA PHE A 67 19.55 9.14 5.42
C PHE A 67 20.02 8.14 4.36
N GLY A 68 21.35 7.96 4.25
CA GLY A 68 21.95 6.96 3.36
C GLY A 68 21.49 5.52 3.67
N ALA A 69 21.03 5.25 4.90
CA ALA A 69 20.44 4.00 5.35
C ALA A 69 18.89 4.03 5.42
N GLY A 70 18.24 4.97 4.74
CA GLY A 70 16.81 5.27 4.89
C GLY A 70 15.89 4.05 4.77
N GLY A 71 16.20 3.09 3.88
CA GLY A 71 15.38 1.89 3.74
C GLY A 71 15.47 0.92 4.91
N TYR A 72 16.64 0.75 5.54
CA TYR A 72 16.75 -0.05 6.75
C TYR A 72 16.04 0.62 7.92
N LEU A 73 16.19 1.94 8.06
CA LEU A 73 15.49 2.72 9.09
C LEU A 73 13.97 2.59 8.96
N LEU A 74 13.45 2.70 7.73
CA LEU A 74 12.03 2.52 7.48
C LEU A 74 11.59 1.08 7.78
N GLY A 75 12.36 0.09 7.34
CA GLY A 75 12.10 -1.32 7.66
C GLY A 75 12.03 -1.58 9.17
N THR A 76 13.01 -1.08 9.93
CA THR A 76 13.02 -1.17 11.39
C THR A 76 11.83 -0.44 12.01
N ALA A 77 11.50 0.77 11.55
CA ALA A 77 10.35 1.51 12.06
C ALA A 77 9.03 0.75 11.83
N VAL A 78 8.86 0.18 10.64
CA VAL A 78 7.70 -0.66 10.29
C VAL A 78 7.61 -1.90 11.19
N PHE A 79 8.74 -2.55 11.47
CA PHE A 79 8.78 -3.68 12.40
C PHE A 79 8.43 -3.28 13.85
N LEU A 80 8.97 -2.15 14.33
CA LEU A 80 8.64 -1.61 15.66
C LEU A 80 7.15 -1.26 15.78
N VAL A 81 6.56 -0.72 14.72
CA VAL A 81 5.13 -0.41 14.67
C VAL A 81 4.28 -1.68 14.74
N TYR A 82 4.70 -2.76 14.11
CA TYR A 82 4.07 -4.07 14.29
C TYR A 82 4.16 -4.56 15.75
N LEU A 83 5.30 -4.37 16.43
CA LEU A 83 5.43 -4.72 17.84
C LEU A 83 4.50 -3.89 18.73
N ILE A 84 4.37 -2.58 18.47
CA ILE A 84 3.42 -1.71 19.17
C ILE A 84 2.00 -2.24 19.01
N TYR A 85 1.61 -2.64 17.79
CA TYR A 85 0.32 -3.28 17.56
C TYR A 85 0.20 -4.58 18.37
N ALA A 86 1.10 -5.54 18.19
CA ALA A 86 0.99 -6.87 18.77
C ALA A 86 1.00 -6.86 20.31
N LEU A 87 1.82 -6.01 20.91
CA LEU A 87 1.86 -5.81 22.37
C LEU A 87 0.62 -5.03 22.84
N GLY A 88 0.24 -3.98 22.12
CA GLY A 88 -0.89 -3.13 22.47
C GLY A 88 -2.24 -3.86 22.44
N THR A 89 -2.41 -4.80 21.51
CA THR A 89 -3.60 -5.67 21.39
C THR A 89 -3.53 -6.95 22.23
N ASN A 90 -2.41 -7.22 22.92
CA ASN A 90 -2.12 -8.50 23.59
C ASN A 90 -2.17 -9.71 22.64
N THR A 91 -1.86 -9.54 21.36
CA THR A 91 -1.84 -10.62 20.37
C THR A 91 -0.42 -11.03 19.98
N PHE A 92 0.56 -10.68 20.82
CA PHE A 92 1.95 -11.05 20.63
C PHE A 92 2.12 -12.56 20.62
N ALA A 93 2.76 -13.05 19.56
CA ALA A 93 3.21 -14.43 19.44
C ALA A 93 4.61 -14.42 18.83
N PHE A 94 5.50 -15.27 19.34
CA PHE A 94 6.87 -15.37 18.83
C PHE A 94 6.88 -15.72 17.34
N THR A 95 6.06 -16.69 16.94
CA THR A 95 5.91 -17.13 15.53
C THR A 95 5.47 -16.00 14.61
N ARG A 96 4.49 -15.19 15.02
CA ARG A 96 4.02 -14.02 14.25
C ARG A 96 5.09 -12.96 14.11
N THR A 97 5.81 -12.69 15.20
CA THR A 97 6.88 -11.69 15.23
C THR A 97 8.03 -12.10 14.31
N VAL A 98 8.44 -13.37 14.34
CA VAL A 98 9.43 -13.93 13.42
C VAL A 98 8.94 -13.86 11.98
N ALA A 99 7.66 -14.15 11.71
CA ALA A 99 7.09 -14.04 10.37
C ALA A 99 7.13 -12.59 9.85
N VAL A 100 6.75 -11.59 10.65
CA VAL A 100 6.86 -10.18 10.26
C VAL A 100 8.31 -9.75 10.09
N ALA A 101 9.20 -10.17 10.99
CA ALA A 101 10.62 -9.91 10.85
C ALA A 101 11.15 -10.47 9.53
N ALA A 102 10.78 -11.69 9.16
CA ALA A 102 11.15 -12.29 7.88
C ALA A 102 10.55 -11.51 6.69
N LEU A 103 9.27 -11.13 6.76
CA LEU A 103 8.60 -10.34 5.72
C LEU A 103 9.23 -8.96 5.50
N VAL A 104 9.81 -8.36 6.54
CA VAL A 104 10.52 -7.08 6.44
C VAL A 104 11.97 -7.29 5.99
N LEU A 105 12.71 -8.16 6.69
CA LEU A 105 14.15 -8.30 6.52
C LEU A 105 14.54 -9.03 5.23
N LEU A 106 13.76 -10.03 4.78
CA LEU A 106 14.09 -10.77 3.54
C LEU A 106 14.03 -9.86 2.30
N PRO A 107 12.94 -9.11 2.03
CA PRO A 107 12.90 -8.11 0.97
C PRO A 107 14.03 -7.09 1.05
N LEU A 108 14.33 -6.58 2.25
CA LEU A 108 15.39 -5.60 2.45
C LEU A 108 16.77 -6.19 2.15
N ALA A 109 17.04 -7.42 2.60
CA ALA A 109 18.31 -8.11 2.33
C ALA A 109 18.47 -8.42 0.83
N LEU A 110 17.40 -8.86 0.15
CA LEU A 110 17.40 -9.08 -1.29
C LEU A 110 17.66 -7.77 -2.05
N ALA A 111 16.94 -6.70 -1.71
CA ALA A 111 17.12 -5.37 -2.30
C ALA A 111 18.54 -4.82 -2.04
N ALA A 112 19.08 -5.02 -0.84
CA ALA A 112 20.44 -4.62 -0.49
C ALA A 112 21.50 -5.38 -1.28
N SER A 113 21.32 -6.70 -1.47
CA SER A 113 22.23 -7.52 -2.29
C SER A 113 22.25 -7.11 -3.77
N ALA A 114 21.17 -6.46 -4.21
CA ALA A 114 21.02 -5.91 -5.56
C ALA A 114 21.36 -4.41 -5.63
N ALA A 115 21.79 -3.75 -4.56
CA ALA A 115 21.89 -2.28 -4.50
C ALA A 115 22.86 -1.68 -5.53
N ARG A 116 23.91 -2.41 -5.92
CA ARG A 116 24.89 -1.97 -6.94
C ARG A 116 24.62 -2.52 -8.35
N LYS A 117 23.56 -3.33 -8.51
CA LYS A 117 23.22 -3.96 -9.79
C LYS A 117 22.20 -3.12 -10.56
N PRO A 118 22.15 -3.22 -11.90
CA PRO A 118 21.14 -2.52 -12.68
C PRO A 118 19.71 -2.88 -12.25
N PRO A 119 18.73 -2.00 -12.46
CA PRO A 119 17.31 -2.30 -12.25
C PRO A 119 16.81 -3.42 -13.17
N GLY A 120 15.99 -4.33 -12.65
CA GLY A 120 15.46 -5.48 -13.42
C GLY A 120 16.23 -6.79 -13.21
N THR A 121 16.90 -6.96 -12.06
CA THR A 121 17.53 -8.23 -11.69
C THR A 121 16.51 -9.22 -11.13
N TRP A 122 16.82 -10.51 -11.17
CA TRP A 122 15.97 -11.54 -10.56
C TRP A 122 15.66 -11.27 -9.08
N GLN A 123 16.55 -10.59 -8.35
CA GLN A 123 16.38 -10.21 -6.94
C GLN A 123 15.23 -9.22 -6.76
N ASP A 124 15.02 -8.34 -7.73
CA ASP A 124 13.89 -7.41 -7.74
C ASP A 124 12.57 -8.13 -7.96
N PHE A 125 12.53 -9.02 -8.96
CA PHE A 125 11.35 -9.80 -9.24
C PHE A 125 11.01 -10.73 -8.09
N ALA A 126 12.01 -11.34 -7.44
CA ALA A 126 11.82 -12.13 -6.23
C ALA A 126 11.27 -11.28 -5.07
N THR A 127 11.74 -10.04 -4.92
CA THR A 127 11.24 -9.10 -3.89
C THR A 127 9.81 -8.68 -4.17
N ILE A 128 9.47 -8.32 -5.43
CA ILE A 128 8.11 -8.00 -5.86
C ILE A 128 7.19 -9.20 -5.62
N LEU A 129 7.62 -10.39 -6.02
CA LEU A 129 6.84 -11.62 -5.84
C LEU A 129 6.62 -11.92 -4.35
N ALA A 130 7.63 -11.76 -3.50
CA ALA A 130 7.50 -11.96 -2.06
C ALA A 130 6.47 -10.98 -1.44
N VAL A 131 6.55 -9.70 -1.80
CA VAL A 131 5.59 -8.67 -1.34
C VAL A 131 4.18 -8.98 -1.88
N TRP A 132 4.05 -9.40 -3.13
CA TRP A 132 2.76 -9.72 -3.74
C TRP A 132 2.11 -10.96 -3.10
N LEU A 133 2.88 -12.02 -2.88
CA LEU A 133 2.41 -13.25 -2.22
C LEU A 133 2.01 -13.01 -0.76
N ALA A 134 2.62 -12.03 -0.09
CA ALA A 134 2.22 -11.63 1.25
C ALA A 134 0.85 -10.91 1.27
N VAL A 135 0.54 -10.12 0.24
CA VAL A 135 -0.72 -9.36 0.13
C VAL A 135 -1.86 -10.20 -0.41
N LYS A 136 -1.66 -10.90 -1.54
CA LYS A 136 -2.66 -11.81 -2.09
C LYS A 136 -2.36 -13.21 -1.59
N PRO A 137 -3.13 -13.74 -0.62
CA PRO A 137 -2.95 -15.12 -0.22
C PRO A 137 -3.14 -15.98 -1.47
N LEU A 138 -2.13 -16.83 -1.76
CA LEU A 138 -2.30 -17.93 -2.69
C LEU A 138 -3.60 -18.68 -2.32
N PRO A 139 -4.38 -19.18 -3.30
CA PRO A 139 -5.54 -20.01 -3.01
C PRO A 139 -5.07 -21.18 -2.17
N ASN A 140 -5.33 -21.10 -0.87
CA ASN A 140 -4.89 -22.08 0.09
C ASN A 140 -6.02 -23.11 0.25
N PRO A 141 -5.83 -24.38 -0.13
CA PRO A 141 -6.82 -25.42 0.07
C PRO A 141 -7.26 -25.56 1.54
N TRP A 142 -6.43 -25.07 2.46
CA TRP A 142 -6.57 -25.21 3.92
C TRP A 142 -7.24 -24.02 4.60
N GLY A 143 -7.72 -23.01 3.86
CA GLY A 143 -8.45 -21.86 4.41
C GLY A 143 -7.63 -20.90 5.29
N TRP A 144 -6.30 -21.05 5.34
CA TRP A 144 -5.42 -20.17 6.13
C TRP A 144 -4.99 -18.94 5.32
N SER A 145 -5.33 -17.74 5.81
CA SER A 145 -4.89 -16.44 5.29
C SER A 145 -3.80 -15.87 6.19
N LEU A 146 -2.59 -15.70 5.63
CA LEU A 146 -1.45 -15.09 6.32
C LEU A 146 -1.82 -13.73 6.94
N SER A 147 -2.61 -12.91 6.23
CA SER A 147 -3.10 -11.63 6.71
C SER A 147 -3.93 -11.76 7.99
N HIS A 148 -4.92 -12.65 8.02
CA HIS A 148 -5.78 -12.86 9.19
C HIS A 148 -5.00 -13.40 10.38
N TRP A 149 -3.98 -14.23 10.13
CA TRP A 149 -3.11 -14.75 11.17
C TRP A 149 -2.16 -13.69 11.75
N LEU A 150 -1.66 -12.78 10.91
CA LEU A 150 -0.77 -11.67 11.30
C LEU A 150 -1.50 -10.58 12.10
N TRP A 151 -2.75 -10.29 11.73
CA TRP A 151 -3.55 -9.17 12.24
C TRP A 151 -4.88 -9.65 12.85
N PRO A 152 -4.85 -10.33 14.01
CA PRO A 152 -6.02 -10.94 14.61
C PRO A 152 -7.05 -9.95 15.17
N TYR A 153 -6.64 -8.72 15.51
CA TYR A 153 -7.54 -7.68 16.06
C TYR A 153 -7.92 -6.64 14.99
N PRO A 154 -9.20 -6.20 14.90
CA PRO A 154 -10.38 -6.66 15.63
C PRO A 154 -11.09 -7.80 14.88
N GLY A 155 -10.80 -9.05 15.22
CA GLY A 155 -11.38 -10.24 14.58
C GLY A 155 -10.95 -10.41 13.11
N GLY A 156 -9.75 -9.95 12.75
CA GLY A 156 -9.23 -10.06 11.38
C GLY A 156 -9.88 -9.13 10.34
N ARG A 157 -10.87 -8.31 10.71
CA ARG A 157 -11.62 -7.46 9.76
C ARG A 157 -10.75 -6.46 8.98
N LEU A 158 -9.69 -5.96 9.62
CA LEU A 158 -8.76 -5.01 9.01
C LEU A 158 -7.49 -5.68 8.48
N SER A 159 -7.40 -7.01 8.57
CA SER A 159 -6.16 -7.74 8.31
C SER A 159 -5.60 -7.52 6.91
N TYR A 160 -6.47 -7.47 5.91
CA TYR A 160 -6.11 -7.17 4.53
C TYR A 160 -5.48 -5.77 4.41
N ILE A 161 -6.17 -4.74 4.93
CA ILE A 161 -5.70 -3.34 4.85
C ILE A 161 -4.34 -3.18 5.52
N PHE A 162 -4.16 -3.73 6.72
CA PHE A 162 -2.87 -3.69 7.41
C PHE A 162 -1.77 -4.43 6.65
N THR A 163 -2.08 -5.57 6.06
CA THR A 163 -1.10 -6.32 5.26
C THR A 163 -0.69 -5.54 4.02
N VAL A 164 -1.63 -4.93 3.32
CA VAL A 164 -1.34 -4.05 2.17
C VAL A 164 -0.47 -2.88 2.59
N LEU A 165 -0.84 -2.16 3.65
CA LEU A 165 -0.08 -1.02 4.14
C LEU A 165 1.34 -1.43 4.55
N LEU A 166 1.49 -2.54 5.28
CA LEU A 166 2.79 -3.10 5.64
C LEU A 166 3.64 -3.40 4.39
N CYS A 167 3.07 -4.08 3.41
CA CYS A 167 3.74 -4.49 2.19
C CYS A 167 4.15 -3.31 1.30
N VAL A 168 3.29 -2.29 1.17
CA VAL A 168 3.62 -1.04 0.48
C VAL A 168 4.78 -0.35 1.18
N ASN A 169 4.77 -0.25 2.51
CA ASN A 169 5.87 0.34 3.27
C ASN A 169 7.20 -0.41 3.05
N ILE A 170 7.17 -1.74 3.03
CA ILE A 170 8.34 -2.57 2.73
C ILE A 170 8.83 -2.32 1.29
N ALA A 171 7.91 -2.26 0.32
CA ALA A 171 8.25 -1.99 -1.06
C ALA A 171 8.83 -0.58 -1.26
N LEU A 172 8.32 0.44 -0.55
CA LEU A 172 8.90 1.79 -0.53
C LEU A 172 10.32 1.76 0.05
N ALA A 173 10.54 1.04 1.15
CA ALA A 173 11.86 0.87 1.75
C ALA A 173 12.86 0.19 0.81
N CYS A 174 12.42 -0.85 0.09
CA CYS A 174 13.26 -1.60 -0.85
C CYS A 174 13.54 -0.83 -2.14
N PHE A 175 12.50 -0.31 -2.78
CA PHE A 175 12.62 0.20 -4.16
C PHE A 175 12.87 1.70 -4.25
N LEU A 176 12.26 2.51 -3.38
CA LEU A 176 12.46 3.96 -3.40
C LEU A 176 13.71 4.34 -2.60
N LEU A 177 13.94 3.75 -1.42
CA LEU A 177 15.05 4.16 -0.56
C LEU A 177 16.36 3.39 -0.80
N LEU A 178 16.32 2.05 -0.85
CA LEU A 178 17.53 1.24 -1.04
C LEU A 178 17.97 1.19 -2.51
N ARG A 179 17.07 0.74 -3.40
CA ARG A 179 17.38 0.55 -4.83
C ARG A 179 17.30 1.85 -5.64
N ARG A 180 16.62 2.88 -5.11
CA ARG A 180 16.41 4.20 -5.75
C ARG A 180 15.98 4.05 -7.21
N VAL A 181 14.97 3.21 -7.44
CA VAL A 181 14.47 2.97 -8.79
C VAL A 181 13.84 4.27 -9.30
N ASN A 182 14.47 4.89 -10.29
CA ASN A 182 13.96 6.11 -10.89
C ASN A 182 12.64 5.82 -11.65
N GLY A 183 11.74 6.80 -11.71
CA GLY A 183 10.56 6.72 -12.59
C GLY A 183 9.42 5.80 -12.13
N VAL A 184 9.37 5.44 -10.84
CA VAL A 184 8.29 4.61 -10.27
C VAL A 184 6.94 5.34 -10.27
N GLY A 185 6.93 6.67 -10.47
CA GLY A 185 5.69 7.44 -10.64
C GLY A 185 4.84 7.55 -9.37
N TYR A 186 5.41 7.27 -8.20
CA TYR A 186 4.74 7.32 -6.91
C TYR A 186 4.55 8.77 -6.44
N SER A 187 3.70 9.53 -7.13
CA SER A 187 3.40 10.91 -6.78
C SER A 187 1.92 11.22 -6.93
N ILE A 188 1.33 11.88 -5.94
CA ILE A 188 -0.06 12.34 -6.03
C ILE A 188 -0.10 13.64 -6.81
N GLY A 189 -0.68 13.59 -8.00
CA GLY A 189 -0.90 14.75 -8.86
C GLY A 189 -2.38 15.07 -9.06
N TRP A 190 -2.71 16.34 -9.28
CA TRP A 190 -4.03 16.78 -9.70
C TRP A 190 -3.91 17.80 -10.85
N GLY A 191 -4.69 17.62 -11.90
CA GLY A 191 -4.74 18.51 -13.07
C GLY A 191 -6.15 19.02 -13.33
N HIS A 192 -6.27 20.20 -13.96
CA HIS A 192 -7.56 20.84 -14.25
C HIS A 192 -8.51 19.97 -15.12
N HIS A 193 -7.97 19.15 -16.01
CA HIS A 193 -8.74 18.26 -16.89
C HIS A 193 -8.76 16.80 -16.42
N TRP A 194 -8.12 16.46 -15.30
CA TRP A 194 -8.05 15.08 -14.84
C TRP A 194 -9.42 14.50 -14.51
N SER A 195 -10.32 15.30 -13.94
CA SER A 195 -11.69 14.87 -13.65
C SER A 195 -12.40 14.37 -14.92
N PHE A 196 -12.21 15.05 -16.05
CA PHE A 196 -12.76 14.64 -17.33
C PHE A 196 -12.11 13.36 -17.84
N PHE A 197 -10.78 13.25 -17.79
CA PHE A 197 -10.09 12.02 -18.19
C PHE A 197 -10.48 10.82 -17.34
N ILE A 198 -10.56 10.98 -16.02
CA ILE A 198 -11.00 9.94 -15.08
C ILE A 198 -12.44 9.53 -15.40
N ALA A 199 -13.35 10.48 -15.56
CA ALA A 199 -14.75 10.19 -15.88
C ALA A 199 -14.90 9.53 -17.26
N ALA A 200 -14.20 10.01 -18.28
CA ALA A 200 -14.23 9.43 -19.62
C ALA A 200 -13.65 8.02 -19.64
N SER A 201 -12.48 7.80 -19.04
CA SER A 201 -11.88 6.47 -18.93
C SER A 201 -12.75 5.52 -18.11
N PHE A 202 -13.38 6.01 -17.04
CA PHE A 202 -14.33 5.23 -16.25
C PHE A 202 -15.55 4.82 -17.06
N ILE A 203 -16.15 5.73 -17.83
CA ILE A 203 -17.31 5.44 -18.70
C ILE A 203 -16.93 4.40 -19.75
N VAL A 204 -15.81 4.62 -20.47
CA VAL A 204 -15.35 3.67 -21.49
C VAL A 204 -15.08 2.30 -20.88
N PHE A 205 -14.40 2.24 -19.74
CA PHE A 205 -14.15 0.99 -19.03
C PHE A 205 -15.45 0.32 -18.57
N ALA A 206 -16.39 1.08 -18.01
CA ALA A 206 -17.68 0.56 -17.55
C ALA A 206 -18.51 -0.01 -18.70
N CYS A 207 -18.51 0.65 -19.87
CA CYS A 207 -19.18 0.16 -21.08
C CYS A 207 -18.62 -1.18 -21.59
N ILE A 208 -17.38 -1.54 -21.23
CA ILE A 208 -16.78 -2.82 -21.59
C ILE A 208 -16.94 -3.83 -20.45
N ALA A 209 -16.59 -3.44 -19.23
CA ALA A 209 -16.52 -4.32 -18.07
C ALA A 209 -17.89 -4.76 -17.57
N ILE A 210 -18.93 -3.90 -17.63
CA ILE A 210 -20.27 -4.26 -17.17
C ILE A 210 -20.90 -5.32 -18.09
N PRO A 211 -20.98 -5.12 -19.42
CA PRO A 211 -21.55 -6.15 -20.31
C PRO A 211 -20.73 -7.44 -20.28
N LEU A 212 -19.40 -7.34 -20.27
CA LEU A 212 -18.53 -8.51 -20.19
C LEU A 212 -18.74 -9.28 -18.87
N GLY A 213 -18.76 -8.57 -17.74
CA GLY A 213 -18.98 -9.13 -16.41
C GLY A 213 -20.35 -9.81 -16.26
N GLN A 214 -21.38 -9.26 -16.90
CA GLN A 214 -22.71 -9.88 -16.99
C GLN A 214 -22.68 -11.14 -17.86
N ALA A 215 -21.98 -11.10 -19.01
CA ALA A 215 -21.88 -12.23 -19.93
C ALA A 215 -21.17 -13.45 -19.32
N ILE A 216 -20.15 -13.25 -18.50
CA ILE A 216 -19.45 -14.32 -17.77
C ILE A 216 -20.10 -14.68 -16.42
N HIS A 217 -21.27 -14.11 -16.11
CA HIS A 217 -21.98 -14.24 -14.83
C HIS A 217 -21.16 -13.84 -13.59
N PHE A 218 -20.10 -13.05 -13.77
CA PHE A 218 -19.29 -12.51 -12.68
C PHE A 218 -20.01 -11.34 -11.97
N ILE A 219 -20.80 -10.56 -12.71
CA ILE A 219 -21.63 -9.48 -12.18
C ILE A 219 -23.10 -9.88 -12.32
N GLN A 220 -23.75 -10.12 -11.19
CA GLN A 220 -25.21 -10.25 -11.13
C GLN A 220 -25.80 -8.92 -10.69
N PHE A 221 -26.89 -8.54 -11.35
CA PHE A 221 -27.60 -7.30 -11.01
C PHE A 221 -28.43 -7.52 -9.74
N ASP A 222 -27.86 -7.18 -8.58
CA ASP A 222 -28.54 -7.17 -7.28
C ASP A 222 -28.45 -5.76 -6.66
N PRO A 223 -29.38 -4.85 -6.99
CA PRO A 223 -29.29 -3.45 -6.58
C PRO A 223 -29.60 -3.29 -5.09
N GLN A 224 -28.54 -3.16 -4.28
CA GLN A 224 -28.65 -2.88 -2.84
C GLN A 224 -28.67 -1.38 -2.58
N TRP A 225 -29.84 -0.76 -2.76
CA TRP A 225 -30.07 0.68 -2.57
C TRP A 225 -29.67 1.20 -1.17
N SER A 226 -29.69 0.33 -0.16
CA SER A 226 -29.24 0.63 1.20
C SER A 226 -27.73 0.89 1.31
N GLN A 227 -26.92 0.33 0.42
CA GLN A 227 -25.46 0.50 0.38
C GLN A 227 -24.99 1.71 -0.43
N LEU A 228 -25.89 2.43 -1.10
CA LEU A 228 -25.51 3.64 -1.83
C LEU A 228 -24.90 4.72 -0.91
N LYS A 229 -25.30 4.74 0.36
CA LYS A 229 -24.73 5.67 1.36
C LYS A 229 -23.29 5.32 1.73
N SER A 230 -22.87 4.05 1.63
CA SER A 230 -21.51 3.62 1.92
C SER A 230 -20.58 3.67 0.69
N LEU A 231 -21.12 3.77 -0.53
CA LEU A 231 -20.34 3.88 -1.77
C LEU A 231 -19.16 4.86 -1.71
N PRO A 232 -19.32 6.14 -1.31
CA PRO A 232 -18.18 7.06 -1.30
C PRO A 232 -17.06 6.60 -0.36
N PHE A 233 -17.42 6.04 0.81
CA PHE A 233 -16.43 5.51 1.76
C PHE A 233 -15.75 4.24 1.26
N VAL A 234 -16.51 3.33 0.65
CA VAL A 234 -15.98 2.09 0.05
C VAL A 234 -15.06 2.42 -1.13
N SER A 235 -15.46 3.33 -2.00
CA SER A 235 -14.64 3.80 -3.14
C SER A 235 -13.33 4.42 -2.68
N LEU A 236 -13.34 5.24 -1.62
CA LEU A 236 -12.10 5.77 -1.04
C LEU A 236 -11.22 4.64 -0.46
N GLY A 237 -11.82 3.67 0.24
CA GLY A 237 -11.10 2.51 0.74
C GLY A 237 -10.44 1.70 -0.38
N ILE A 238 -11.16 1.41 -1.46
CA ILE A 238 -10.64 0.72 -2.64
C ILE A 238 -9.52 1.54 -3.29
N LEU A 239 -9.70 2.85 -3.43
CA LEU A 239 -8.70 3.73 -4.03
C LEU A 239 -7.37 3.66 -3.26
N PHE A 240 -7.39 3.88 -1.95
CA PHE A 240 -6.17 3.97 -1.14
C PHE A 240 -5.56 2.62 -0.78
N PHE A 241 -6.37 1.57 -0.58
CA PHE A 241 -5.90 0.29 -0.06
C PHE A 241 -5.90 -0.85 -1.09
N THR A 242 -6.36 -0.60 -2.32
CA THR A 242 -6.33 -1.60 -3.39
C THR A 242 -5.76 -1.00 -4.67
N ALA A 243 -6.46 -0.06 -5.28
CA ALA A 243 -6.11 0.46 -6.61
C ALA A 243 -4.73 1.13 -6.63
N TRP A 244 -4.44 1.97 -5.64
CA TRP A 244 -3.13 2.64 -5.59
C TRP A 244 -1.98 1.68 -5.30
N PRO A 245 -2.02 0.82 -4.25
CA PRO A 245 -1.00 -0.21 -4.05
C PRO A 245 -0.78 -1.10 -5.29
N GLU A 246 -1.85 -1.51 -5.96
CA GLU A 246 -1.76 -2.33 -7.18
C GLU A 246 -1.12 -1.54 -8.34
N GLU A 247 -1.53 -0.29 -8.58
CA GLU A 247 -0.95 0.56 -9.62
C GLU A 247 0.56 0.81 -9.37
N PHE A 248 0.94 1.03 -8.12
CA PHE A 248 2.35 1.14 -7.71
C PHE A 248 3.13 -0.14 -8.01
N LEU A 249 2.57 -1.30 -7.66
CA LEU A 249 3.21 -2.60 -7.89
C LEU A 249 3.34 -2.91 -9.38
N PHE A 250 2.27 -2.78 -10.15
CA PHE A 250 2.23 -3.19 -11.54
C PHE A 250 2.90 -2.17 -12.46
N ARG A 251 2.49 -0.90 -12.40
CA ARG A 251 3.02 0.11 -13.32
C ARG A 251 4.31 0.72 -12.80
N GLY A 252 4.33 1.05 -11.52
CA GLY A 252 5.49 1.71 -10.91
C GLY A 252 6.72 0.81 -10.84
N LEU A 253 6.55 -0.43 -10.40
CA LEU A 253 7.66 -1.37 -10.21
C LEU A 253 7.79 -2.36 -11.38
N LEU A 254 6.80 -3.21 -11.60
CA LEU A 254 6.91 -4.36 -12.51
C LEU A 254 7.12 -3.92 -13.97
N GLN A 255 6.26 -3.04 -14.49
CA GLN A 255 6.38 -2.52 -15.86
C GLN A 255 7.68 -1.74 -16.06
N ASN A 256 8.06 -0.88 -15.10
CA ASN A 256 9.30 -0.12 -15.15
C ASN A 256 10.54 -1.03 -15.16
N MET A 257 10.55 -2.09 -14.35
CA MET A 257 11.65 -3.05 -14.31
C MET A 257 11.72 -3.92 -15.56
N LEU A 258 10.58 -4.37 -16.09
CA LEU A 258 10.54 -5.13 -17.34
C LEU A 258 11.02 -4.29 -18.52
N SER A 259 10.55 -3.05 -18.64
CA SER A 259 10.99 -2.14 -19.71
C SER A 259 12.51 -1.94 -19.68
N ARG A 260 13.09 -1.77 -18.49
CA ARG A 260 14.55 -1.63 -18.32
C ARG A 260 15.31 -2.94 -18.57
N ALA A 261 14.78 -4.07 -18.13
CA ALA A 261 15.40 -5.38 -18.34
C ALA A 261 15.40 -5.78 -19.82
N SER A 262 14.37 -5.38 -20.57
CA SER A 262 14.20 -5.72 -21.98
C SER A 262 14.95 -4.78 -22.95
N ASN A 263 15.72 -3.78 -22.45
CA ASN A 263 16.33 -2.72 -23.28
C ASN A 263 15.33 -2.07 -24.24
N SER A 264 14.03 -2.07 -23.90
CA SER A 264 13.00 -1.41 -24.70
C SER A 264 12.96 0.07 -24.32
N ASP A 265 14.09 0.75 -24.53
CA ASP A 265 14.10 2.18 -24.81
C ASP A 265 13.53 2.38 -26.23
N LEU A 266 12.22 2.17 -26.35
CA LEU A 266 11.43 2.75 -27.43
C LEU A 266 10.78 4.02 -26.87
N ALA A 267 11.62 5.04 -26.70
CA ALA A 267 11.22 6.44 -26.63
C ALA A 267 12.19 7.24 -27.52
#